data_AF-A0A2L0N3W1-F1
#
_entry.id   AF-A0A2L0N3W1-F1
#
_cell.length_a   1.000
_cell.length_b   1.000
_cell.length_c   1.000
_cell.angle_alpha   90.00
_cell.angle_beta   90.00
_cell.angle_gamma   90.00
#
_symmetry.space_group_name_H-M   'P 1'
#
loop_
_entity.id
_entity.type
_entity.pdbx_description
1 polymer ?
#
loop_
_entity_poly.entity_id
_entity_poly.type
_entity_poly.pdbx_seq_one_letter_code
_entity_poly.pdbx_strand_id
1 'polypeptide(L)' 'MKHVHSELPADPGTARMPEHRVAISERGSFCFAICSCGWFSPARRSRDLTRREAADHLTANDGPGS' A
#
# COMPACT_ATOMS: atom_id res chain seq x y z
N MET A 1 27.17 -36.96 -20.38
CA MET A 1 25.80 -37.12 -19.83
C MET A 1 25.44 -35.85 -19.07
N LYS A 2 24.52 -35.09 -19.65
CA LYS A 2 23.75 -33.94 -19.12
C LYS A 2 23.57 -33.94 -17.59
N HIS A 3 24.31 -33.10 -16.88
CA HIS A 3 23.90 -32.62 -15.56
C HIS A 3 23.79 -31.10 -15.64
N VAL A 4 22.58 -30.71 -16.03
CA VAL A 4 22.03 -29.36 -16.01
C VAL A 4 22.12 -28.81 -14.59
N HIS A 5 22.77 -27.67 -14.41
CA HIS A 5 22.68 -26.90 -13.18
C HIS A 5 21.31 -26.22 -13.21
N SER A 6 20.27 -26.92 -12.73
CA SER A 6 18.98 -26.32 -12.43
C SER A 6 19.13 -25.56 -11.12
N GLU A 7 19.62 -24.31 -11.20
CA GLU A 7 19.48 -23.38 -10.09
C GLU A 7 18.01 -22.98 -9.95
N LEU A 8 17.52 -23.23 -8.74
CA LEU A 8 16.14 -23.23 -8.27
C LEU A 8 15.51 -21.82 -8.41
N PRO A 9 14.21 -21.70 -8.75
CA PRO A 9 13.53 -20.41 -8.90
C PRO A 9 13.58 -19.62 -7.59
N ALA A 10 13.78 -18.30 -7.71
CA ALA A 10 13.71 -17.34 -6.61
C ALA A 10 12.48 -17.61 -5.74
N ASP A 11 12.72 -17.92 -4.47
CA ASP A 11 11.71 -18.17 -3.47
C ASP A 11 10.78 -16.94 -3.33
N PRO A 12 9.48 -17.02 -3.68
CA PRO A 12 8.55 -15.94 -3.37
C PRO A 12 8.03 -16.04 -1.92
N GLY A 13 8.76 -16.71 -1.01
CA GLY A 13 8.32 -17.07 0.34
C GLY A 13 8.43 -15.95 1.37
N THR A 14 8.73 -14.73 0.94
CA THR A 14 8.34 -13.54 1.68
C THR A 14 7.92 -12.50 0.68
N ALA A 15 6.75 -12.70 0.06
CA ALA A 15 5.99 -11.58 -0.49
C ALA A 15 5.71 -10.65 0.69
N ARG A 16 6.70 -9.80 1.01
CA ARG A 16 6.64 -8.82 2.06
C ARG A 16 5.39 -8.04 1.73
N MET A 17 4.39 -8.16 2.61
CA MET A 17 3.10 -7.50 2.44
C MET A 17 3.42 -6.09 1.96
N PRO A 18 2.89 -5.66 0.80
CA PRO A 18 3.35 -4.44 0.17
C PRO A 18 3.29 -3.35 1.22
N GLU A 19 4.44 -2.72 1.52
CA GLU A 19 4.49 -1.69 2.55
C GLU A 19 3.35 -0.71 2.27
N HIS A 20 2.45 -0.57 3.24
CA HIS A 20 1.27 0.27 3.08
C HIS A 20 1.77 1.70 2.91
N ARG A 21 1.69 2.19 1.68
CA ARG A 21 2.11 3.54 1.31
C ARG A 21 0.90 4.26 0.79
N VAL A 22 0.43 5.22 1.57
CA VAL A 22 -0.68 6.07 1.17
C VAL A 22 -0.15 7.32 0.47
N ALA A 23 -0.62 7.56 -0.74
CA ALA A 23 -0.40 8.78 -1.50
C ALA A 23 -1.69 9.61 -1.54
N ILE A 24 -1.57 10.92 -1.33
CA ILE A 24 -2.69 11.85 -1.42
C ILE A 24 -2.65 12.52 -2.79
N SER A 25 -3.76 12.40 -3.54
CA SER A 25 -3.95 13.05 -4.82
C SER A 25 -5.00 14.16 -4.70
N GLU A 26 -4.71 15.30 -5.32
CA GLU A 26 -5.58 16.48 -5.34
C GLU A 26 -6.11 16.70 -6.75
N ARG A 27 -7.43 16.83 -6.90
CA ARG A 27 -8.12 17.08 -8.16
C ARG A 27 -9.05 18.28 -7.99
N GLY A 28 -8.50 19.47 -8.22
CA GLY A 28 -9.21 20.74 -8.01
C GLY A 28 -9.51 20.96 -6.52
N SER A 29 -10.79 21.15 -6.18
CA SER A 29 -11.22 21.32 -4.78
C SER A 29 -11.41 20.00 -4.02
N PHE A 30 -11.06 18.86 -4.60
CA PHE A 30 -11.20 17.54 -3.98
C PHE A 30 -9.84 16.91 -3.74
N CYS A 31 -9.71 16.22 -2.63
CA CYS A 31 -8.56 15.42 -2.23
C CYS A 31 -9.03 14.00 -1.95
N PHE A 32 -8.21 13.01 -2.30
CA PHE A 32 -8.43 11.61 -1.96
C PHE A 32 -7.09 10.92 -1.73
N ALA A 33 -7.11 9.88 -0.92
CA ALA A 33 -5.95 9.07 -0.60
C ALA A 33 -6.06 7.72 -1.32
N ILE A 34 -4.92 7.21 -1.81
CA ILE A 34 -4.79 5.88 -2.40
C ILE A 34 -3.66 5.15 -1.72
N CYS A 35 -3.87 3.89 -1.35
CA CYS A 35 -2.84 3.04 -0.77
C CYS A 35 -2.30 2.07 -1.83
N SER A 36 -1.02 1.74 -1.73
CA SER A 36 -0.38 0.68 -2.51
C SER A 36 -1.08 -0.69 -2.39
N CYS A 37 -1.84 -0.93 -1.32
CA CYS A 37 -2.65 -2.14 -1.13
C CYS A 37 -3.96 -2.15 -1.94
N GLY A 38 -4.31 -1.06 -2.62
CA GLY A 38 -5.55 -0.90 -3.40
C GLY A 38 -6.68 -0.18 -2.66
N TRP A 39 -6.48 0.22 -1.40
CA TRP A 39 -7.44 1.04 -0.67
C TRP A 39 -7.55 2.45 -1.25
N PHE A 40 -8.75 3.00 -1.29
CA PHE A 40 -9.02 4.38 -1.68
C PHE A 40 -9.93 5.06 -0.66
N SER A 41 -9.62 6.31 -0.32
CA SER A 41 -10.49 7.12 0.53
C SER A 41 -11.54 7.85 -0.31
N PRO A 42 -12.74 8.11 0.24
CA PRO A 42 -13.72 8.95 -0.42
C PRO A 42 -13.14 10.35 -0.74
N ALA A 43 -13.60 10.95 -1.84
CA ALA A 43 -13.19 12.30 -2.23
C ALA A 43 -13.71 13.33 -1.21
N ARG A 44 -12.80 14.06 -0.56
CA ARG A 44 -13.10 15.08 0.44
C ARG A 44 -12.65 16.46 -0.04
N ARG A 45 -13.37 17.51 0.34
CA ARG A 45 -12.92 18.90 0.16
C ARG A 45 -11.83 19.30 1.15
N SER A 46 -11.84 18.72 2.35
CA SER A 46 -10.84 18.99 3.37
C SER A 46 -9.61 18.09 3.17
N ARG A 47 -8.48 18.74 2.90
CA ARG A 47 -7.20 18.05 2.78
C ARG A 47 -6.75 17.44 4.11
N ASP A 48 -7.04 18.12 5.23
CA ASP A 48 -6.73 17.62 6.57
C ASP A 48 -7.57 16.41 6.96
N LEU A 49 -8.81 16.33 6.47
CA LEU A 49 -9.62 15.12 6.63
C LEU A 49 -9.01 13.97 5.83
N THR A 50 -8.63 14.22 4.58
CA THR A 50 -7.98 13.20 3.72
C THR A 50 -6.68 12.68 4.34
N ARG A 51 -5.87 13.57 4.92
CA ARG A 51 -4.64 13.20 5.66
C ARG A 51 -4.92 12.33 6.89
N ARG A 52 -6.00 12.63 7.63
CA ARG A 52 -6.41 11.82 8.78
C ARG A 52 -6.85 10.42 8.37
N GLU A 53 -7.68 10.31 7.34
CA GLU A 53 -8.11 9.00 6.81
C GLU A 53 -6.91 8.18 6.31
N ALA A 54 -5.94 8.83 5.66
CA ALA A 54 -4.69 8.20 5.24
C ALA A 54 -3.88 7.66 6.44
N ALA A 55 -3.71 8.47 7.49
CA ALA A 55 -2.97 8.08 8.69
C ALA A 55 -3.70 6.97 9.49
N ASP A 56 -5.02 7.05 9.57
CA ASP A 56 -5.87 6.01 10.17
C ASP A 56 -5.72 4.69 9.43
N HIS A 57 -5.79 4.70 8.09
CA HIS A 57 -5.56 3.52 7.26
C HIS A 57 -4.15 2.95 7.47
N LEU A 58 -3.12 3.80 7.49
CA LEU A 58 -1.76 3.35 7.78
C LEU A 58 -1.67 2.70 9.16
N THR A 59 -2.24 3.32 10.19
CA THR A 59 -2.20 2.79 11.56
C THR A 59 -2.96 1.47 11.70
N ALA A 60 -4.11 1.34 11.02
CA ALA A 60 -4.90 0.13 11.02
C ALA A 60 -4.22 -1.07 10.32
N ASN A 61 -3.29 -0.81 9.39
CA ASN A 61 -2.59 -1.85 8.63
C ASN A 61 -1.11 -2.03 9.01
N ASP A 62 -0.47 -1.02 9.59
CA ASP A 62 0.90 -1.06 10.15
C ASP A 62 0.90 -1.47 11.63
N GLY A 63 -0.28 -1.52 12.26
CA GLY A 63 -0.43 -1.98 13.63
C GLY A 63 0.21 -3.37 13.81
N PRO A 64 0.99 -3.59 14.89
CA PRO A 64 1.69 -4.85 15.11
C PRO A 64 0.69 -5.96 15.43
N GLY A 65 0.17 -6.64 14.40
CA GLY A 65 -0.91 -7.61 14.60
C GLY A 65 -1.46 -8.27 13.34
N SER A 66 -0.65 -8.53 12.31
CA SER A 66 -0.98 -9.51 11.25
C SER A 66 0.22 -10.37 10.90
#